data_AF-A0A0F9KMC3-F1
#
_entry.id   AF-A0A0F9KMC3-F1
#
_cell.length_a   1.000
_cell.length_b   1.000
_cell.length_c   1.000
_cell.angle_alpha   90.00
_cell.angle_beta   90.00
_cell.angle_gamma   90.00
#
_symmetry.space_group_name_H-M   'P 1'
#
loop_
_entity.id
_entity.type
_entity.pdbx_description
1 polymer ?
#
loop_
_entity_poly.entity_id
_entity_poly.type
_entity_poly.pdbx_seq_one_letter_code
_entity_poly.pdbx_strand_id
1 'polypeptide(L)'
;MSRITDLNMSIADVCVMLSDNNPGALTVVMGIVQQAKTIDPDSVMGYLGPLLDLDTLELYGPDIWILYKDVCGEDLVMILGVLRARQLGLITDASVKAAVAGTEVLDSSGLTGNDCQRRGRWDSIYMHCTVRKSTSPRRRRVRLPRLASTCAAE
;
A
#
# COMPACT_ATOMS: atom_id res chain seq x y z
N MET A 1 -6.76 -7.02 19.05
CA MET A 1 -7.68 -8.19 19.17
C MET A 1 -8.43 -8.28 17.86
N SER A 2 -8.35 -9.41 17.17
CA SER A 2 -9.00 -9.63 15.87
C SER A 2 -10.52 -9.50 16.00
N ARG A 3 -11.15 -8.74 15.10
CA ARG A 3 -12.61 -8.54 15.08
C ARG A 3 -13.32 -9.65 14.31
N ILE A 4 -12.63 -10.30 13.39
CA ILE A 4 -13.15 -11.45 12.66
C ILE A 4 -12.99 -12.69 13.55
N THR A 5 -14.08 -13.12 14.18
CA THR A 5 -14.07 -14.27 15.12
C THR A 5 -14.45 -15.58 14.45
N ASP A 6 -15.32 -15.54 13.43
CA ASP A 6 -15.88 -16.73 12.81
C ASP A 6 -15.75 -16.69 11.28
N LEU A 7 -15.26 -17.79 10.69
CA LEU A 7 -15.15 -17.97 9.23
C LEU A 7 -16.52 -18.09 8.52
N ASN A 8 -17.59 -18.30 9.28
CA ASN A 8 -18.96 -18.43 8.75
C ASN A 8 -19.68 -17.08 8.61
N MET A 9 -19.03 -15.98 8.98
CA MET A 9 -19.60 -14.65 8.84
C MET A 9 -19.86 -14.31 7.37
N SER A 10 -20.95 -13.59 7.12
CA SER A 10 -21.21 -13.01 5.80
C SER A 10 -20.09 -12.02 5.47
N ILE A 11 -19.70 -11.96 4.19
CA ILE A 11 -18.74 -10.98 3.69
C ILE A 11 -19.23 -9.55 3.99
N ALA A 12 -20.54 -9.32 3.92
CA ALA A 12 -21.11 -8.02 4.27
C ALA A 12 -20.87 -7.65 5.74
N ASP A 13 -20.99 -8.62 6.66
CA ASP A 13 -20.75 -8.40 8.08
C ASP A 13 -19.27 -8.11 8.34
N VAL A 14 -18.37 -8.84 7.69
CA VAL A 14 -16.93 -8.60 7.75
C VAL A 14 -16.59 -7.19 7.25
N CYS A 15 -17.16 -6.78 6.13
CA CYS A 15 -16.97 -5.43 5.59
C CYS A 15 -17.42 -4.36 6.58
N VAL A 16 -18.59 -4.52 7.21
CA VAL A 16 -19.11 -3.57 8.19
C VAL A 16 -18.24 -3.53 9.45
N MET A 17 -17.79 -4.69 9.95
CA MET A 17 -16.94 -4.77 11.14
C MET A 17 -15.56 -4.15 10.94
N LEU A 18 -14.93 -4.39 9.79
CA LEU A 18 -13.64 -3.78 9.43
C LEU A 18 -13.78 -2.28 9.23
N SER A 19 -14.90 -1.82 8.69
CA SER A 19 -15.12 -0.42 8.38
C SER A 19 -15.49 0.42 9.60
N ASP A 20 -15.85 -0.18 10.73
CA ASP A 20 -16.23 0.52 11.97
C ASP A 20 -17.27 1.63 11.76
N ASN A 21 -18.27 1.37 10.89
CA ASN A 21 -19.28 2.35 10.44
C ASN A 21 -18.72 3.60 9.73
N ASN A 22 -17.46 3.58 9.29
CA ASN A 22 -16.88 4.63 8.46
C ASN A 22 -17.21 4.37 6.98
N PRO A 23 -17.96 5.27 6.30
CA PRO A 23 -18.34 5.08 4.90
C PRO A 23 -17.14 5.09 3.95
N GLY A 24 -16.06 5.80 4.27
CA GLY A 24 -14.83 5.82 3.47
C GLY A 24 -14.08 4.49 3.57
N ALA A 25 -13.97 3.92 4.77
CA ALA A 25 -13.38 2.60 4.93
C ALA A 25 -14.19 1.53 4.19
N LEU A 26 -15.52 1.63 4.25
CA LEU A 26 -16.42 0.68 3.59
C LEU A 26 -16.26 0.68 2.07
N THR A 27 -16.07 1.84 1.44
CA THR A 27 -15.84 1.90 -0.01
C THR A 27 -14.52 1.23 -0.40
N VAL A 28 -13.46 1.42 0.39
CA VAL A 28 -12.16 0.77 0.16
C VAL A 28 -12.28 -0.74 0.31
N VAL A 29 -12.89 -1.21 1.41
CA VAL A 29 -13.06 -2.64 1.69
C VAL A 29 -13.92 -3.32 0.61
N MET A 30 -15.00 -2.68 0.17
CA MET A 30 -15.80 -3.20 -0.96
C MET A 30 -15.02 -3.19 -2.28
N GLY A 31 -14.20 -2.18 -2.52
CA GLY A 31 -13.32 -2.11 -3.70
C GLY A 31 -12.32 -3.26 -3.74
N ILE A 32 -11.71 -3.57 -2.58
CA ILE A 32 -10.85 -4.74 -2.40
C ILE A 32 -11.62 -6.03 -2.75
N VAL A 33 -12.82 -6.23 -2.20
CA VAL A 33 -13.60 -7.45 -2.47
C VAL A 33 -13.89 -7.63 -3.96
N GLN A 34 -14.19 -6.55 -4.67
CA GLN A 34 -14.52 -6.60 -6.10
C GLN A 34 -13.29 -6.79 -6.99
N GLN A 35 -12.17 -6.15 -6.65
CA GLN A 35 -11.01 -6.05 -7.55
C GLN A 35 -9.82 -6.92 -7.16
N ALA A 36 -9.76 -7.44 -5.93
CA ALA A 36 -8.61 -8.21 -5.44
C ALA A 36 -8.27 -9.40 -6.33
N LYS A 37 -9.27 -10.13 -6.82
CA LYS A 37 -9.06 -11.28 -7.71
C LYS A 37 -8.48 -10.89 -9.07
N THR A 38 -8.79 -9.68 -9.56
CA THR A 38 -8.30 -9.17 -10.84
C THR A 38 -6.90 -8.59 -10.72
N ILE A 39 -6.61 -7.93 -9.59
CA ILE A 39 -5.33 -7.27 -9.33
C ILE A 39 -4.26 -8.28 -8.91
N ASP A 40 -4.60 -9.19 -7.99
CA ASP A 40 -3.70 -10.24 -7.50
C ASP A 40 -4.33 -11.63 -7.70
N PRO A 41 -4.20 -12.22 -8.90
CA PRO A 41 -4.71 -13.56 -9.18
C PRO A 41 -3.97 -14.67 -8.41
N ASP A 42 -2.78 -14.39 -7.87
CA ASP A 42 -1.93 -15.35 -7.15
C ASP A 42 -2.23 -15.40 -5.64
N SER A 43 -3.19 -14.59 -5.17
CA SER A 43 -3.67 -14.64 -3.80
C SER A 43 -4.42 -15.95 -3.54
N VAL A 44 -3.89 -16.79 -2.65
CA VAL A 44 -4.43 -18.11 -2.28
C VAL A 44 -5.89 -18.06 -1.82
N MET A 45 -6.29 -16.96 -1.17
CA MET A 45 -7.65 -16.73 -0.68
C MET A 45 -8.40 -15.64 -1.44
N GLY A 46 -7.89 -15.23 -2.61
CA GLY A 46 -8.48 -14.18 -3.44
C GLY A 46 -8.73 -12.91 -2.63
N TYR A 47 -10.01 -12.52 -2.50
CA TYR A 47 -10.42 -11.33 -1.77
C TYR A 47 -10.38 -11.46 -0.23
N LEU A 48 -10.44 -12.68 0.32
CA LEU A 48 -10.42 -12.86 1.77
C LEU A 48 -9.03 -12.60 2.37
N GLY A 49 -7.96 -12.90 1.62
CA GLY A 49 -6.59 -12.69 2.07
C GLY A 49 -6.34 -11.25 2.53
N PRO A 50 -6.57 -10.24 1.67
CA PRO A 50 -6.44 -8.84 2.05
C PRO A 50 -7.29 -8.41 3.24
N LEU A 51 -8.50 -8.93 3.39
CA LEU A 51 -9.38 -8.60 4.53
C LEU A 51 -8.84 -9.15 5.85
N LEU A 52 -8.34 -10.39 5.83
CA LEU A 52 -7.72 -11.02 6.99
C LEU A 52 -6.40 -10.34 7.36
N ASP A 53 -5.64 -9.84 6.37
CA ASP A 53 -4.43 -9.08 6.63
C ASP A 53 -4.73 -7.75 7.33
N LEU A 54 -5.80 -7.05 6.93
CA LEU A 54 -6.23 -5.81 7.59
C LEU A 54 -6.61 -6.07 9.05
N ASP A 55 -7.34 -7.16 9.33
CA ASP A 55 -7.69 -7.58 10.70
C ASP A 55 -6.45 -7.97 11.51
N THR A 56 -5.50 -8.69 10.89
CA THR A 56 -4.23 -9.08 11.52
C THR A 56 -3.35 -7.87 11.85
N LEU A 57 -3.32 -6.87 10.96
CA LEU A 57 -2.65 -5.60 11.19
C LEU A 57 -3.44 -4.70 12.15
N GLU A 58 -4.62 -5.10 12.59
CA GLU A 58 -5.50 -4.33 13.45
C GLU A 58 -5.83 -2.94 12.88
N LEU A 59 -5.90 -2.84 11.55
CA LEU A 59 -6.27 -1.60 10.86
C LEU A 59 -7.78 -1.61 10.63
N TYR A 60 -8.48 -0.71 11.30
CA TYR A 60 -9.94 -0.63 11.26
C TYR A 60 -10.41 0.78 10.93
N GLY A 61 -11.57 0.87 10.30
CA GLY A 61 -12.29 2.11 10.02
C GLY A 61 -11.40 3.22 9.47
N PRO A 62 -11.17 4.31 10.21
CA PRO A 62 -10.38 5.44 9.73
C PRO A 62 -8.95 5.07 9.32
N ASP A 63 -8.33 4.06 9.95
CA ASP A 63 -6.95 3.65 9.63
C ASP A 63 -6.85 3.05 8.22
N ILE A 64 -7.88 2.29 7.81
CA ILE A 64 -7.98 1.76 6.44
C ILE A 64 -8.08 2.92 5.44
N TRP A 65 -8.86 3.95 5.78
CA TRP A 65 -9.01 5.13 4.94
C TRP A 65 -7.72 5.94 4.82
N ILE A 66 -6.99 6.13 5.92
CA ILE A 66 -5.69 6.80 5.93
C ILE A 66 -4.66 6.01 5.12
N LEU A 67 -4.62 4.68 5.28
CA LEU A 67 -3.76 3.82 4.46
C LEU A 67 -4.07 3.99 2.97
N TYR A 68 -5.35 4.02 2.59
CA TYR A 68 -5.76 4.20 1.21
C TYR A 68 -5.40 5.58 0.66
N LYS A 69 -5.75 6.65 1.38
CA LYS A 69 -5.61 8.02 0.90
C LYS A 69 -4.18 8.55 1.02
N ASP A 70 -3.67 8.53 2.24
CA ASP A 70 -2.45 9.27 2.59
C ASP A 70 -1.20 8.46 2.24
N VAL A 71 -1.27 7.13 2.39
CA VAL A 71 -0.13 6.25 2.11
C VAL A 71 -0.16 5.73 0.67
N CYS A 72 -1.32 5.27 0.20
CA CYS A 72 -1.45 4.63 -1.12
C CYS A 72 -1.93 5.58 -2.23
N GLY A 73 -2.24 6.85 -1.92
CA GLY A 73 -2.61 7.85 -2.92
C GLY A 73 -3.95 7.58 -3.62
N GLU A 74 -4.90 6.95 -2.92
CA GLU A 74 -6.20 6.52 -3.45
C GLU A 74 -6.12 5.44 -4.55
N ASP A 75 -5.10 4.59 -4.51
CA ASP A 75 -4.94 3.45 -5.42
C ASP A 75 -5.15 2.10 -4.71
N LEU A 76 -6.12 1.31 -5.20
CA LEU A 76 -6.41 -0.03 -4.69
C LEU A 76 -5.30 -1.02 -5.03
N VAL A 77 -4.63 -0.87 -6.17
CA VAL A 77 -3.50 -1.73 -6.57
C VAL A 77 -2.36 -1.59 -5.56
N MET A 78 -2.12 -0.36 -5.10
CA MET A 78 -1.11 -0.06 -4.09
C MET A 78 -1.42 -0.69 -2.74
N ILE A 79 -2.66 -0.58 -2.26
CA ILE A 79 -3.05 -1.25 -1.01
C ILE A 79 -2.77 -2.75 -1.09
N LEU A 80 -3.23 -3.39 -2.16
CA LEU A 80 -3.05 -4.84 -2.33
C LEU A 80 -1.58 -5.21 -2.44
N GLY A 81 -0.78 -4.38 -3.13
CA GLY A 81 0.67 -4.53 -3.21
C GLY A 81 1.36 -4.41 -1.85
N VAL A 82 0.96 -3.46 -1.00
CA VAL A 82 1.51 -3.30 0.35
C VAL A 82 1.17 -4.51 1.23
N LEU A 83 -0.09 -4.96 1.20
CA LEU A 83 -0.51 -6.15 1.96
C LEU A 83 0.25 -7.40 1.48
N ARG A 84 0.43 -7.56 0.17
CA ARG A 84 1.20 -8.66 -0.42
C ARG A 84 2.68 -8.59 -0.07
N ALA A 85 3.29 -7.41 -0.12
CA ALA A 85 4.67 -7.20 0.29
C ALA A 85 4.90 -7.51 1.77
N ARG A 86 3.91 -7.23 2.62
CA ARG A 86 3.90 -7.65 4.03
C ARG A 86 3.82 -9.17 4.17
N GLN A 87 2.94 -9.84 3.43
CA GLN A 87 2.87 -11.32 3.41
C GLN A 87 4.19 -11.97 2.99
N LEU A 88 4.92 -11.35 2.05
CA LEU A 88 6.24 -11.80 1.59
C LEU A 88 7.38 -11.44 2.55
N GLY A 89 7.12 -10.70 3.63
CA GLY A 89 8.12 -10.27 4.61
C GLY A 89 9.03 -9.15 4.12
N LEU A 90 8.66 -8.44 3.03
CA LEU A 90 9.39 -7.28 2.54
C LEU A 90 9.13 -6.03 3.38
N ILE A 91 7.92 -5.95 3.96
CA ILE A 91 7.47 -4.86 4.82
C ILE A 91 7.07 -5.46 6.17
N THR A 92 7.41 -4.76 7.26
CA THR A 92 7.06 -5.18 8.62
C THR A 92 5.73 -4.58 9.07
N ASP A 93 5.04 -5.26 9.98
CA ASP A 93 3.78 -4.76 10.57
C ASP A 93 3.96 -3.39 11.23
N ALA A 94 5.11 -3.18 11.88
CA ALA A 94 5.47 -1.91 12.51
C ALA A 94 5.59 -0.78 11.49
N SER A 95 6.21 -1.01 10.33
CA SER A 95 6.33 0.01 9.28
C SER A 95 4.97 0.38 8.66
N VAL A 96 4.06 -0.58 8.51
CA VAL A 96 2.70 -0.26 8.02
C VAL A 96 1.94 0.59 9.03
N LYS A 97 1.97 0.19 10.31
CA LYS A 97 1.32 0.96 11.39
C LYS A 97 1.96 2.36 11.55
N ALA A 98 3.28 2.47 11.44
CA ALA A 98 4.01 3.73 11.50
C ALA A 98 3.64 4.68 10.34
N ALA A 99 3.37 4.13 9.16
CA ALA A 99 2.96 4.90 8.00
C ALA A 99 1.54 5.44 8.13
N VAL A 100 0.60 4.61 8.62
CA VAL A 100 -0.76 5.07 8.93
C VAL A 100 -0.76 6.13 10.03
N ALA A 101 0.11 6.00 11.03
CA ALA A 101 0.28 7.03 12.07
C ALA A 101 0.97 8.32 11.55
N GLY A 102 1.40 8.37 10.28
CA GLY A 102 2.09 9.51 9.68
C GLY A 102 3.53 9.70 10.17
N THR A 103 4.12 8.70 10.82
CA THR A 103 5.48 8.79 11.39
C THR A 103 6.57 8.35 10.42
N GLU A 104 6.23 7.50 9.45
CA GLU A 104 7.15 6.97 8.44
C GLU A 104 6.50 7.05 7.04
N VAL A 105 7.32 7.18 6.01
CA VAL A 105 6.85 7.12 4.61
C VAL A 105 7.21 5.76 4.06
N LEU A 106 6.21 4.98 3.64
CA LEU A 106 6.44 3.74 2.93
C LEU A 106 6.91 4.05 1.51
N ASP A 107 8.07 3.53 1.14
CA ASP A 107 8.54 3.59 -0.24
C ASP A 107 7.77 2.55 -1.07
N SER A 108 6.65 2.99 -1.63
CA SER A 108 5.77 2.19 -2.46
C SER A 108 6.19 2.19 -3.95
N SER A 109 7.26 2.92 -4.29
CA SER A 109 7.77 3.05 -5.67
C SER A 109 8.08 1.69 -6.31
N GLY A 110 8.67 0.77 -5.54
CA GLY A 110 9.00 -0.57 -6.00
C GLY A 110 7.84 -1.57 -6.05
N LEU A 111 6.64 -1.18 -5.59
CA LEU A 111 5.45 -2.03 -5.58
C LEU A 111 4.59 -1.84 -6.83
N THR A 112 4.65 -0.65 -7.46
CA THR A 112 3.96 -0.41 -8.73
C THR A 112 4.81 -0.82 -9.91
N GLY A 113 4.18 -1.50 -10.87
CA GLY A 113 4.79 -1.88 -12.14
C GLY A 113 5.32 -0.75 -13.03
N ASN A 114 5.22 0.51 -12.61
CA ASN A 114 5.70 1.64 -13.40
C ASN A 114 7.23 1.69 -13.42
N ASP A 115 7.92 1.11 -12.44
CA ASP A 115 9.37 0.86 -12.54
C ASP A 115 9.69 -0.35 -13.45
N CYS A 116 8.74 -1.26 -13.69
CA CYS A 116 8.89 -2.36 -14.63
C CYS A 116 8.79 -1.95 -16.11
N GLN A 117 8.23 -0.77 -16.44
CA GLN A 117 8.29 -0.26 -17.82
C GLN A 117 9.69 0.23 -18.23
N ARG A 118 10.55 0.60 -17.26
CA ARG A 118 11.97 0.92 -17.53
C ARG A 118 12.91 -0.27 -17.42
N ARG A 119 12.49 -1.33 -16.74
CA ARG A 119 13.25 -2.58 -16.61
C ARG A 119 12.34 -3.72 -17.03
N GLY A 120 12.23 -3.92 -18.34
CA GLY A 120 11.48 -5.04 -18.89
C GLY A 120 11.97 -6.35 -18.29
N ARG A 121 11.10 -7.02 -17.53
CA ARG A 121 11.04 -8.47 -17.21
C ARG A 121 10.42 -8.65 -15.81
N TRP A 122 9.15 -9.02 -15.77
CA TRP A 122 8.43 -9.45 -14.55
C TRP A 122 8.72 -10.91 -14.15
N ASP A 123 9.60 -11.61 -14.87
CA ASP A 123 9.80 -13.06 -14.67
C ASP A 123 10.67 -13.43 -13.46
N SER A 124 10.99 -12.51 -12.55
CA SER A 124 11.90 -12.85 -11.43
C SER A 124 11.86 -11.87 -10.24
N ILE A 125 10.71 -11.65 -9.59
CA ILE A 125 10.66 -10.95 -8.29
C ILE A 125 10.96 -11.93 -7.15
N TYR A 126 12.13 -12.55 -7.23
CA TYR A 126 12.88 -13.10 -6.10
C TYR A 126 14.34 -12.79 -6.39
N MET A 127 14.79 -11.57 -6.08
CA MET A 127 16.17 -11.31 -5.65
C MET A 127 16.40 -9.84 -5.34
N HIS A 128 16.87 -9.59 -4.13
CA HIS A 128 17.59 -8.40 -3.69
C HIS A 128 16.81 -7.07 -3.63
N CYS A 129 15.91 -6.97 -2.66
CA CYS A 129 15.67 -5.68 -2.01
C CYS A 129 16.83 -5.40 -1.03
N THR A 130 17.96 -4.91 -1.54
CA THR A 130 18.99 -4.35 -0.67
C THR A 130 18.54 -2.96 -0.21
N VAL A 131 18.30 -2.84 1.10
CA VAL A 131 18.14 -1.59 1.83
C VAL A 131 19.25 -0.61 1.41
N ARG A 132 18.93 0.34 0.53
CA ARG A 132 19.71 1.58 0.42
C ARG A 132 19.15 2.54 1.45
N LYS A 133 19.90 2.75 2.53
CA LYS A 133 19.71 3.91 3.42
C LYS A 133 19.87 5.18 2.56
N SER A 134 18.75 5.70 2.09
CA SER A 134 18.68 7.03 1.50
C SER A 134 18.66 8.03 2.66
N THR A 135 19.87 8.42 3.09
CA THR A 135 20.05 9.70 3.77
C THR A 135 19.68 10.81 2.79
N SER A 136 18.63 11.59 3.06
CA SER A 136 18.54 12.95 2.53
C SER A 136 18.25 13.94 3.66
N PRO A 137 19.10 14.98 3.83
CA PRO A 137 19.01 15.92 4.93
C PRO A 137 18.07 17.09 4.61
N ARG A 138 17.44 17.63 5.66
CA ARG A 138 16.75 18.94 5.68
C ARG A 138 17.53 19.99 4.90
N ARG A 139 16.91 20.66 3.93
CA ARG A 139 17.28 22.05 3.57
C ARG A 139 16.05 22.90 3.28
N ARG A 140 15.95 23.97 4.08
CA ARG A 140 15.11 25.15 3.89
C ARG A 140 15.26 25.68 2.46
N ARG A 141 14.14 26.03 1.83
CA ARG A 141 14.12 26.80 0.58
C ARG A 141 14.81 28.15 0.82
N VAL A 142 16.02 28.30 0.29
CA VAL A 142 16.60 29.62 0.00
C VAL A 142 16.35 29.88 -1.48
N ARG A 143 15.64 30.97 -1.78
CA ARG A 143 15.46 31.47 -3.16
C ARG A 143 16.82 31.93 -3.70
N LEU A 144 17.18 31.50 -4.90
CA LEU A 144 18.15 32.18 -5.75
C LEU A 144 17.62 32.23 -7.20
N PRO A 145 18.05 33.25 -7.99
CA PRO A 145 17.28 33.80 -9.10
C PRO A 145 17.50 33.08 -10.43
N ARG A 146 16.56 33.34 -11.36
CA ARG A 146 16.58 32.93 -12.77
C ARG A 146 17.82 33.45 -13.48
N LEU A 147 18.51 32.58 -14.23
CA LEU A 147 19.27 32.93 -15.42
C LEU A 147 19.07 31.85 -16.49
N ALA A 148 18.72 32.31 -17.68
CA ALA A 148 18.56 31.55 -18.91
C ALA A 148 19.88 31.50 -19.70
N SER A 149 20.10 30.45 -20.51
CA SER A 149 20.82 30.42 -21.81
C SER A 149 21.21 28.96 -22.15
N THR A 150 20.53 28.29 -23.09
CA THR A 150 20.92 28.02 -24.50
C THR A 150 22.00 26.96 -24.74
N CYS A 151 21.80 26.26 -25.88
CA CYS A 151 22.70 25.37 -26.65
C CYS A 151 22.60 23.88 -26.28
N ALA A 152 21.90 23.06 -27.09
CA ALA A 152 22.29 22.53 -28.42
C ALA A 152 23.36 21.43 -28.29
N ALA A 153 23.00 20.21 -28.68
CA ALA A 153 23.92 19.11 -28.88
C ALA A 153 23.49 18.33 -30.13
N GLU A 154 24.50 17.99 -30.91
CA GLU A 154 24.57 17.49 -32.28
C GLU A 154 23.96 16.09 -32.49
#